data_AF-A0A2P5I1K4-F1
#
_entry.id   AF-A0A2P5I1K4-F1
#
_cell.length_a   1.000
_cell.length_b   1.000
_cell.length_c   1.000
_cell.angle_alpha   90.00
_cell.angle_beta   90.00
_cell.angle_gamma   90.00
#
_symmetry.space_group_name_H-M   'P 1'
#
loop_
_entity.id
_entity.type
_entity.pdbx_description
1 polymer ?
#
loop_
_entity_poly.entity_id
_entity_poly.type
_entity_poly.pdbx_seq_one_letter_code
_entity_poly.pdbx_strand_id
1 'polypeptide(L)'
;MVMDAMKTREQAALQELAKLIKEKNAIPINYNHYYTDNVHKSRGKRLGDQLEKHMPALPCQNYCREGHNYWPQNPDIKGRLGNAVTKWTDAASADMEEFSCEEALDCLKAIYKVQQKVFVANVTVQVIERHLLADLNEIFSPMVVLGMPDNKVQTIVSERESTKRQRIFLTDRIKKLEEGQNIFRGVLSS
;
A
#
# COMPACT_ATOMS: atom_id res chain seq x y z
N MET A 1 -30.10 -3.74 -16.89
CA MET A 1 -28.86 -4.12 -17.62
C MET A 1 -27.60 -3.62 -16.91
N VAL A 2 -27.17 -2.36 -17.04
CA VAL A 2 -25.91 -1.90 -16.42
C VAL A 2 -25.92 -2.04 -14.89
N MET A 3 -26.97 -1.55 -14.22
CA MET A 3 -27.08 -1.65 -12.76
C MET A 3 -27.16 -3.11 -12.27
N ASP A 4 -27.82 -3.99 -13.01
CA ASP A 4 -27.93 -5.41 -12.64
C ASP A 4 -26.58 -6.12 -12.82
N ALA A 5 -25.88 -5.83 -13.92
CA ALA A 5 -24.51 -6.34 -14.13
C ALA A 5 -23.56 -5.87 -13.03
N MET A 6 -23.64 -4.61 -12.62
CA MET A 6 -22.84 -4.08 -11.51
C MET A 6 -23.15 -4.77 -10.17
N LYS A 7 -24.43 -5.00 -9.86
CA LYS A 7 -24.83 -5.74 -8.64
C LYS A 7 -24.32 -7.18 -8.66
N THR A 8 -24.42 -7.87 -9.78
CA THR A 8 -23.89 -9.24 -9.92
C THR A 8 -22.39 -9.28 -9.68
N ARG A 9 -21.65 -8.29 -10.19
CA ARG A 9 -20.21 -8.17 -10.03
C ARG A 9 -19.80 -7.85 -8.59
N GLU A 10 -20.52 -6.96 -7.94
CA GLU A 10 -20.37 -6.68 -6.51
C GLU A 10 -20.57 -7.96 -5.68
N GLN A 11 -21.63 -8.73 -5.96
CA GLN A 11 -21.87 -10.00 -5.28
C GLN A 11 -20.74 -11.01 -5.50
N ALA A 12 -20.24 -11.14 -6.74
CA ALA A 12 -19.12 -12.02 -7.04
C ALA A 12 -17.84 -11.59 -6.30
N ALA A 13 -17.56 -10.29 -6.24
CA ALA A 13 -16.42 -9.75 -5.49
C ALA A 13 -16.52 -10.08 -3.99
N LEU A 14 -17.69 -9.91 -3.38
CA LEU A 14 -17.93 -10.24 -1.98
C LEU A 14 -17.79 -11.75 -1.71
N GLN A 15 -18.28 -12.60 -2.61
CA GLN A 15 -18.12 -14.05 -2.51
C GLN A 15 -16.64 -14.46 -2.59
N GLU A 16 -15.88 -13.88 -3.51
CA GLU A 16 -14.45 -14.17 -3.65
C GLU A 16 -13.66 -13.70 -2.42
N LEU A 17 -13.96 -12.50 -1.91
CA LEU A 17 -13.37 -12.00 -0.66
C LEU A 17 -13.65 -12.94 0.53
N ALA A 18 -14.87 -13.47 0.63
CA ALA A 18 -15.21 -14.42 1.68
C ALA A 18 -14.38 -15.71 1.60
N LYS A 19 -14.06 -16.20 0.39
CA LYS A 19 -13.15 -17.34 0.20
C LYS A 19 -11.74 -17.01 0.67
N LEU A 20 -11.20 -15.85 0.29
CA LEU A 20 -9.86 -15.41 0.72
C LEU A 20 -9.76 -15.26 2.24
N ILE A 21 -10.81 -14.77 2.91
CA ILE A 21 -10.86 -14.68 4.37
C ILE A 21 -10.88 -16.07 5.00
N LYS A 22 -11.67 -17.00 4.45
CA LYS A 22 -11.70 -18.39 4.90
C LYS A 22 -10.33 -19.06 4.79
N GLU A 23 -9.63 -18.86 3.67
CA GLU A 23 -8.28 -19.37 3.44
C GLU A 23 -7.25 -18.77 4.40
N LYS A 24 -7.31 -17.46 4.63
CA LYS A 24 -6.45 -16.77 5.62
C LYS A 24 -6.60 -17.37 7.03
N ASN A 25 -7.81 -17.78 7.41
CA ASN A 25 -8.10 -18.34 8.72
C ASN A 25 -7.75 -19.84 8.83
N ALA A 26 -7.37 -20.49 7.72
CA ALA A 26 -6.88 -21.86 7.73
C ALA A 26 -5.43 -21.93 8.25
N ILE A 27 -4.92 -23.15 8.44
CA ILE A 27 -3.55 -23.36 8.92
C ILE A 27 -2.57 -22.73 7.94
N PRO A 28 -1.69 -21.82 8.39
CA PRO A 28 -0.74 -21.13 7.54
C PRO A 28 0.31 -22.11 6.98
N ILE A 29 0.17 -22.47 5.71
CA ILE A 29 1.22 -23.17 4.95
C ILE A 29 1.89 -22.14 4.03
N ASN A 30 3.22 -22.04 4.11
CA ASN A 30 3.98 -21.12 3.31
C ASN A 30 4.88 -21.86 2.31
N TYR A 31 4.78 -21.48 1.04
CA TYR A 31 5.62 -21.97 -0.06
C TYR A 31 6.61 -20.93 -0.57
N ASN A 32 6.60 -19.72 0.00
CA ASN A 32 7.39 -18.61 -0.47
C ASN A 32 8.79 -18.59 0.20
N HIS A 33 9.84 -18.59 -0.63
CA HIS A 33 11.24 -18.48 -0.20
C HIS A 33 11.53 -17.20 0.61
N TYR A 34 10.75 -16.13 0.46
CA TYR A 34 10.89 -14.93 1.29
C TYR A 34 10.77 -15.21 2.80
N TYR A 35 10.15 -16.32 3.19
CA TYR A 35 10.08 -16.71 4.59
C TYR A 35 11.46 -16.98 5.19
N THR A 36 12.27 -17.84 4.56
CA THR A 36 13.61 -18.17 5.07
C THR A 36 14.47 -16.92 5.15
N ASP A 37 14.39 -16.06 4.14
CA ASP A 37 15.09 -14.77 4.14
C ASP A 37 14.67 -13.86 5.30
N ASN A 38 13.36 -13.79 5.60
CA ASN A 38 12.86 -12.98 6.70
C ASN A 38 13.28 -13.56 8.06
N VAL A 39 13.30 -14.90 8.22
CA VAL A 39 13.80 -15.55 9.43
C VAL A 39 15.28 -15.24 9.62
N HIS A 40 16.11 -15.42 8.59
CA HIS A 40 17.54 -15.11 8.67
C HIS A 40 17.81 -13.64 8.98
N LYS A 41 17.02 -12.71 8.41
CA LYS A 41 17.13 -11.27 8.72
C LYS A 41 16.76 -10.97 10.18
N SER A 42 15.67 -11.55 10.70
CA SER A 42 15.28 -11.35 12.09
C SER A 42 16.32 -11.89 13.06
N ARG A 43 16.80 -13.12 12.83
CA ARG A 43 17.89 -13.74 13.62
C ARG A 43 19.16 -12.89 13.58
N GLY A 44 19.59 -12.49 12.38
CA GLY A 44 20.78 -11.67 12.20
C GLY A 44 20.68 -10.32 12.90
N LYS A 45 19.51 -9.68 12.86
CA LYS A 45 19.25 -8.44 13.60
C LYS A 45 19.33 -8.67 15.11
N ARG A 46 18.64 -9.69 15.64
CA ARG A 46 18.67 -10.00 17.08
C ARG A 46 20.09 -10.27 17.57
N LEU A 47 20.85 -11.09 16.83
CA LEU A 47 22.23 -11.38 17.16
C LEU A 47 23.11 -10.11 17.11
N GLY A 48 22.90 -9.25 16.10
CA GLY A 48 23.58 -7.96 16.00
C GLY A 48 23.30 -7.06 17.21
N ASP A 49 22.02 -6.88 17.56
CA ASP A 49 21.57 -6.07 18.69
C ASP A 49 22.11 -6.62 20.04
N GLN A 50 22.24 -7.95 20.18
CA GLN A 50 22.84 -8.58 21.35
C GLN A 50 24.36 -8.37 21.40
N LEU A 51 25.06 -8.60 20.29
CA LEU A 51 26.51 -8.41 20.22
C LEU A 51 26.90 -6.95 20.50
N GLU A 52 26.13 -5.99 19.99
CA GLU A 52 26.37 -4.56 20.22
C GLU A 52 26.41 -4.21 21.72
N LYS A 53 25.59 -4.86 22.56
CA LYS A 53 25.60 -4.67 24.03
C LYS A 53 26.90 -5.13 24.68
N HIS A 54 27.60 -6.09 24.08
CA HIS A 54 28.86 -6.64 24.60
C HIS A 54 30.09 -6.07 23.90
N MET A 55 29.91 -5.18 22.91
CA MET A 55 31.02 -4.55 22.22
C MET A 55 31.79 -3.63 23.18
N PRO A 56 33.11 -3.80 23.32
CA PRO A 56 33.91 -2.92 24.17
C PRO A 56 33.94 -1.52 23.56
N ALA A 57 33.74 -0.49 24.39
CA ALA A 57 33.87 0.91 24.00
C ALA A 57 35.18 1.13 23.21
N LEU A 58 35.11 1.95 22.16
CA LEU A 58 36.32 2.36 21.45
C LEU A 58 37.26 3.06 22.43
N PRO A 59 38.58 2.80 22.36
CA PRO A 59 39.56 3.47 23.20
C PRO A 59 39.68 4.93 22.79
N CYS A 60 38.74 5.76 23.19
CA CYS A 60 38.82 7.21 23.10
C CYS A 60 38.17 7.83 24.32
N GLN A 61 38.76 7.63 25.51
CA GLN A 61 38.27 8.34 26.69
C GLN A 61 39.32 9.13 27.46
N ASN A 62 40.63 8.86 27.36
CA ASN A 62 41.60 9.54 28.23
C ASN A 62 42.81 10.23 27.56
N TYR A 63 42.92 10.27 26.22
CA TYR A 63 44.12 10.81 25.55
C TYR A 63 43.94 12.15 24.83
N CYS A 64 42.80 12.83 24.96
CA CYS A 64 42.59 14.14 24.34
C CYS A 64 43.13 15.32 25.18
N ARG A 65 44.11 15.09 26.07
CA ARG A 65 44.63 16.16 26.94
C ARG A 65 45.97 16.75 26.54
N GLU A 66 46.77 16.11 25.68
CA GLU A 66 48.08 16.66 25.29
C GLU A 66 48.44 16.21 23.88
N GLY A 67 47.98 16.93 22.84
CA GLY A 67 48.62 17.07 21.51
C GLY A 67 48.99 15.82 20.68
N HIS A 68 48.80 14.61 21.19
CA HIS A 68 49.25 13.35 20.59
C HIS A 68 48.04 12.54 20.20
N ASN A 69 47.56 12.78 18.98
CA ASN A 69 46.55 11.95 18.32
C ASN A 69 47.22 10.63 17.86
N TYR A 70 47.68 9.80 18.79
CA TYR A 70 48.11 8.44 18.44
C TYR A 70 46.89 7.53 18.49
N TRP A 71 46.23 7.42 17.34
CA TRP A 71 45.40 6.23 17.09
C TRP A 71 46.35 5.02 17.14
N PRO A 72 46.03 3.94 17.88
CA PRO A 72 46.85 2.74 17.82
C PRO A 72 46.95 2.32 16.36
N GLN A 73 48.17 2.20 15.83
CA GLN A 73 48.43 1.89 14.41
C GLN A 73 47.91 0.51 14.01
N ASN A 74 47.52 -0.32 14.99
CA ASN A 74 46.78 -1.56 14.81
C ASN A 74 45.97 -1.86 16.09
N PRO A 75 44.71 -1.43 16.20
CA PRO A 75 43.86 -1.95 17.25
C PRO A 75 43.68 -3.46 17.01
N ASP A 76 43.83 -4.28 18.05
CA ASP A 76 43.56 -5.72 17.98
C ASP A 76 42.04 -5.96 17.83
N ILE A 77 41.52 -5.69 16.63
CA ILE A 77 40.10 -5.83 16.30
C ILE A 77 39.67 -7.28 16.48
N LYS A 78 40.53 -8.24 16.13
CA LYS A 78 40.25 -9.67 16.23
C LYS A 78 40.08 -10.10 17.69
N GLY A 79 41.00 -9.73 18.57
CA GLY A 79 40.89 -10.04 20.00
C GLY A 79 39.73 -9.33 20.67
N ARG A 80 39.44 -8.08 20.28
CA ARG A 80 38.28 -7.33 20.80
C ARG A 80 36.95 -7.94 20.37
N LEU A 81 36.82 -8.31 19.10
CA LEU A 81 35.64 -9.03 18.59
C LEU A 81 35.51 -10.39 19.25
N GLY A 82 36.61 -11.14 19.38
CA GLY A 82 36.63 -12.43 20.07
C GLY A 82 36.12 -12.31 21.51
N ASN A 83 36.61 -11.31 22.27
CA ASN A 83 36.17 -11.05 23.64
C ASN A 83 34.68 -10.66 23.72
N ALA A 84 34.19 -9.82 22.78
CA ALA A 84 32.77 -9.48 22.72
C ALA A 84 31.89 -10.72 22.47
N VAL A 85 32.31 -11.60 21.56
CA VAL A 85 31.62 -12.86 21.26
C VAL A 85 31.65 -13.81 22.47
N THR A 86 32.79 -13.94 23.17
CA THR A 86 32.89 -14.76 24.39
C THR A 86 31.96 -14.21 25.48
N LYS A 87 32.01 -12.92 25.78
CA LYS A 87 31.11 -12.28 26.76
C LYS A 87 29.64 -12.45 26.42
N TRP A 88 29.27 -12.34 25.14
CA TRP A 88 27.92 -12.63 24.69
C TRP A 88 27.58 -14.10 24.90
N THR A 89 28.48 -15.03 24.58
CA THR A 89 28.24 -16.48 24.75
C THR A 89 28.08 -16.85 26.22
N ASP A 90 28.86 -16.22 27.12
CA ASP A 90 28.77 -16.42 28.57
C ASP A 90 27.49 -15.80 29.17
N ALA A 91 27.02 -14.70 28.58
CA ALA A 91 25.78 -14.03 28.97
C ALA A 91 24.54 -14.61 28.27
N ALA A 92 24.72 -15.37 27.20
CA ALA A 92 23.65 -16.02 26.47
C ALA A 92 22.98 -17.00 27.44
N SER A 93 21.72 -16.71 27.72
CA SER A 93 20.86 -17.55 28.55
C SER A 93 20.88 -18.98 28.01
N ALA A 94 21.28 -19.94 28.84
CA ALA A 94 21.09 -21.37 28.55
C ALA A 94 19.62 -21.81 28.70
N ASP A 95 18.71 -20.85 28.88
CA ASP A 95 17.27 -21.07 28.95
C ASP A 95 16.75 -21.47 27.56
N MET A 96 16.51 -22.78 27.45
CA MET A 96 15.96 -23.42 26.26
C MET A 96 14.56 -22.90 25.92
N GLU A 97 13.78 -22.47 26.91
CA GLU A 97 12.41 -21.96 26.69
C GLU A 97 12.45 -20.57 26.08
N GLU A 98 13.28 -19.67 26.62
CA GLU A 98 13.48 -18.33 26.08
C GLU A 98 13.95 -18.39 24.63
N PHE A 99 15.00 -19.17 24.36
CA PHE A 99 15.53 -19.36 23.00
C PHE A 99 14.46 -19.91 22.04
N SER A 100 13.73 -20.95 22.46
CA SER A 100 12.67 -21.55 21.64
C SER A 100 11.53 -20.56 21.37
N CYS A 101 11.18 -19.72 22.34
CA CYS A 101 10.17 -18.68 22.19
C CYS A 101 10.61 -17.58 21.22
N GLU A 102 11.86 -17.11 21.31
CA GLU A 102 12.40 -16.11 20.38
C GLU A 102 12.41 -16.64 18.93
N GLU A 103 12.83 -17.89 18.75
CA GLU A 103 12.84 -18.54 17.44
C GLU A 103 11.44 -18.73 16.86
N ALA A 104 10.49 -19.18 17.68
CA ALA A 104 9.09 -19.29 17.29
C ALA A 104 8.50 -17.92 16.90
N LEU A 105 8.83 -16.86 17.64
CA LEU A 105 8.39 -15.49 17.37
C LEU A 105 8.92 -14.98 16.03
N ASP A 106 10.19 -15.23 15.71
CA ASP A 106 10.79 -14.86 14.43
C ASP A 106 10.13 -15.59 13.26
N CYS A 107 9.89 -16.89 13.40
CA CYS A 107 9.16 -17.70 12.42
C CYS A 107 7.75 -17.16 12.22
N LEU A 108 7.04 -16.85 13.31
CA LEU A 108 5.69 -16.29 13.27
C LEU A 108 5.65 -14.96 12.51
N LYS A 109 6.57 -14.03 12.83
CA LYS A 109 6.70 -12.73 12.15
C LYS A 109 6.97 -12.90 10.66
N ALA A 110 7.85 -13.83 10.29
CA ALA A 110 8.18 -14.10 8.90
C ALA A 110 6.97 -14.66 8.12
N ILE A 111 6.23 -15.62 8.69
CA ILE A 111 4.99 -16.15 8.10
C ILE A 111 3.97 -15.04 7.92
N TYR A 112 3.72 -14.25 8.97
CA TYR A 112 2.74 -13.15 8.92
C TYR A 112 3.06 -12.15 7.80
N LYS A 113 4.34 -11.78 7.65
CA LYS A 113 4.77 -10.83 6.62
C LYS A 113 4.55 -11.36 5.21
N VAL A 114 4.78 -12.65 4.98
CA VAL A 114 4.50 -13.28 3.68
C VAL A 114 3.00 -13.34 3.44
N GLN A 115 2.22 -13.83 4.41
CA GLN A 115 0.77 -13.94 4.27
C GLN A 115 0.09 -12.60 4.05
N GLN A 116 0.53 -11.55 4.73
CA GLN A 116 0.02 -10.20 4.53
C GLN A 116 0.20 -9.77 3.07
N LYS A 117 1.39 -9.96 2.49
CA LYS A 117 1.68 -9.59 1.09
C LYS A 117 0.81 -10.40 0.12
N VAL A 118 0.71 -11.71 0.33
CA VAL A 118 -0.09 -12.59 -0.52
C VAL A 118 -1.57 -12.22 -0.44
N PHE A 119 -2.09 -11.98 0.76
CA PHE A 119 -3.49 -11.60 0.95
C PHE A 119 -3.81 -10.27 0.26
N VAL A 120 -2.98 -9.24 0.45
CA VAL A 120 -3.16 -7.94 -0.22
C VAL A 120 -3.12 -8.10 -1.74
N ALA A 121 -2.15 -8.84 -2.28
CA ALA A 121 -2.06 -9.10 -3.71
C ALA A 121 -3.30 -9.84 -4.23
N ASN A 122 -3.78 -10.86 -3.51
CA ASN A 122 -4.97 -11.61 -3.88
C ASN A 122 -6.23 -10.76 -3.84
N VAL A 123 -6.42 -9.91 -2.83
CA VAL A 123 -7.57 -8.99 -2.80
C VAL A 123 -7.52 -8.04 -4.00
N THR A 124 -6.37 -7.44 -4.28
CA THR A 124 -6.25 -6.52 -5.42
C THR A 124 -6.54 -7.21 -6.75
N VAL A 125 -5.88 -8.32 -7.05
CA VAL A 125 -5.99 -8.97 -8.36
C VAL A 125 -7.29 -9.78 -8.49
N GLN A 126 -7.64 -10.55 -7.47
CA GLN A 126 -8.73 -11.53 -7.57
C GLN A 126 -10.09 -10.96 -7.18
N VAL A 127 -10.15 -9.95 -6.31
CA VAL A 127 -11.43 -9.31 -5.94
C VAL A 127 -11.63 -8.05 -6.76
N ILE A 128 -10.69 -7.11 -6.73
CA ILE A 128 -10.89 -5.79 -7.35
C ILE A 128 -10.72 -5.87 -8.86
N GLU A 129 -9.54 -6.28 -9.35
CA GLU A 129 -9.26 -6.29 -10.78
C GLU A 129 -10.20 -7.25 -11.52
N ARG A 130 -10.29 -8.50 -11.08
CA ARG A 130 -11.13 -9.52 -11.73
C ARG A 130 -12.62 -9.21 -11.71
N HIS A 131 -13.19 -8.81 -10.56
CA HIS A 131 -14.65 -8.68 -10.43
C HIS A 131 -15.15 -7.25 -10.58
N LEU A 132 -14.37 -6.22 -10.26
CA LEU A 132 -14.84 -4.83 -10.33
C LEU A 132 -14.31 -4.11 -11.57
N LEU A 133 -13.08 -4.37 -12.01
CA LEU A 133 -12.44 -3.60 -13.08
C LEU A 133 -12.44 -4.29 -14.45
N ALA A 134 -12.26 -5.61 -14.50
CA ALA A 134 -12.15 -6.35 -15.75
C ALA A 134 -13.41 -6.16 -16.60
N ASP A 135 -13.27 -5.97 -17.91
CA ASP A 135 -14.42 -5.96 -18.83
C ASP A 135 -15.47 -4.87 -18.50
N LEU A 136 -15.08 -3.80 -17.79
CA LEU A 136 -15.93 -2.62 -17.57
C LEU A 136 -16.37 -1.98 -18.89
N ASN A 137 -15.50 -2.01 -19.89
CA ASN A 137 -15.77 -1.57 -21.25
C ASN A 137 -16.89 -2.38 -21.94
N GLU A 138 -17.11 -3.64 -21.57
CA GLU A 138 -18.23 -4.42 -22.08
C GLU A 138 -19.56 -3.95 -21.49
N ILE A 139 -19.56 -3.57 -20.20
CA ILE A 139 -20.76 -3.07 -19.50
C ILE A 139 -21.13 -1.67 -19.99
N PHE A 140 -20.14 -0.83 -20.24
CA PHE A 140 -20.30 0.53 -20.76
C PHE A 140 -20.06 0.62 -22.27
N SER A 141 -20.29 -0.47 -23.00
CA SER A 141 -20.13 -0.47 -24.45
C SER A 141 -21.14 0.48 -25.11
N PRO A 142 -20.76 1.22 -26.18
CA PRO A 142 -21.70 2.01 -26.97
C PRO A 142 -22.91 1.22 -27.44
N MET A 143 -22.74 -0.10 -27.68
CA MET A 143 -23.85 -1.00 -28.04
C MET A 143 -24.89 -1.15 -26.92
N VAL A 144 -24.45 -1.12 -25.66
CA VAL A 144 -25.35 -1.16 -24.50
C VAL A 144 -26.14 0.13 -24.40
N VAL A 145 -25.52 1.28 -24.71
CA VAL A 145 -26.19 2.58 -24.75
C VAL A 145 -27.22 2.64 -25.88
N LEU A 146 -26.88 2.13 -27.07
CA LEU A 146 -27.79 2.03 -28.22
C LEU A 146 -29.03 1.17 -27.92
N GLY A 147 -28.88 0.13 -27.10
CA GLY A 147 -29.99 -0.72 -26.68
C GLY A 147 -30.83 -0.19 -25.51
N MET A 148 -30.49 0.98 -24.94
CA MET A 148 -31.28 1.53 -23.84
C MET A 148 -32.60 2.13 -24.33
N PRO A 149 -33.71 1.96 -23.59
CA PRO A 149 -34.98 2.58 -23.96
C PRO A 149 -34.89 4.11 -23.77
N ASP A 150 -35.55 4.83 -24.69
CA ASP A 150 -35.51 6.31 -24.76
C ASP A 150 -35.84 6.99 -23.43
N ASN A 151 -36.79 6.45 -22.67
CA ASN A 151 -37.15 7.00 -21.35
C ASN A 151 -35.98 7.00 -20.35
N LYS A 152 -35.14 5.96 -20.37
CA LYS A 152 -33.96 5.87 -19.51
C LYS A 152 -32.84 6.76 -20.01
N VAL A 153 -32.62 6.81 -21.32
CA VAL A 153 -31.65 7.73 -21.92
C VAL A 153 -32.04 9.17 -21.59
N GLN A 154 -33.31 9.52 -21.77
CA GLN A 154 -33.84 10.82 -21.41
C GLN A 154 -33.62 11.10 -19.93
N THR A 155 -33.89 10.16 -19.02
CA THR A 155 -33.63 10.36 -17.58
C THR A 155 -32.15 10.64 -17.27
N ILE A 156 -31.22 9.96 -17.96
CA ILE A 156 -29.77 10.14 -17.76
C ILE A 156 -29.28 11.48 -18.33
N VAL A 157 -29.79 11.86 -19.51
CA VAL A 157 -29.36 13.05 -20.25
C VAL A 157 -30.13 14.31 -19.82
N SER A 158 -31.27 14.15 -19.13
CA SER A 158 -32.08 15.27 -18.65
C SER A 158 -31.28 16.13 -17.67
N GLU A 159 -31.13 17.39 -18.02
CA GLU A 159 -30.69 18.41 -17.08
C GLU A 159 -31.71 18.56 -15.94
N ARG A 160 -31.24 18.92 -14.76
CA ARG A 160 -32.12 19.28 -13.64
C ARG A 160 -32.91 20.53 -14.00
N GLU A 161 -34.17 20.60 -13.56
CA GLU A 161 -35.06 21.74 -13.87
C GLU A 161 -34.49 23.10 -13.44
N SER A 162 -33.75 23.17 -12.32
CA SER A 162 -33.06 24.39 -11.90
C SER A 162 -31.98 24.82 -12.89
N THR A 163 -31.16 23.87 -13.35
CA THR A 163 -30.11 24.09 -14.35
C THR A 163 -30.70 24.50 -15.69
N LYS A 164 -31.81 23.88 -16.11
CA LYS A 164 -32.55 24.23 -17.32
C LYS A 164 -33.05 25.67 -17.30
N ARG A 165 -33.70 26.08 -16.21
CA ARG A 165 -34.17 27.46 -16.02
C ARG A 165 -33.02 28.45 -16.05
N GLN A 166 -31.92 28.13 -15.37
CA GLN A 166 -30.74 28.98 -15.34
C GLN A 166 -30.09 29.11 -16.72
N ARG A 167 -30.00 28.01 -17.48
CA ARG A 167 -29.52 28.01 -18.87
C ARG A 167 -30.38 28.93 -19.73
N ILE A 168 -31.70 28.76 -19.72
CA ILE A 168 -32.63 29.60 -20.48
C ILE A 168 -32.47 31.08 -20.10
N PHE A 169 -32.43 31.40 -18.81
CA PHE A 169 -32.26 32.76 -18.33
C PHE A 169 -30.94 33.40 -18.78
N LEU A 170 -29.83 32.68 -18.68
CA LEU A 170 -28.51 33.18 -19.09
C LEU A 170 -28.40 33.32 -20.60
N THR A 171 -28.94 32.38 -21.38
CA THR A 171 -28.96 32.46 -22.85
C THR A 171 -29.79 33.66 -23.33
N ASP A 172 -30.93 33.94 -22.70
CA ASP A 172 -31.74 35.13 -22.99
C ASP A 172 -30.99 36.42 -22.64
N ARG A 173 -30.28 36.44 -21.51
CA ARG A 173 -29.44 37.57 -21.09
C ARG A 173 -28.31 37.85 -22.09
N ILE A 174 -27.62 36.80 -22.54
CA ILE A 174 -26.56 36.89 -23.56
C ILE A 174 -27.14 37.48 -24.84
N LYS A 175 -28.25 36.94 -25.34
CA LYS A 175 -28.90 37.42 -26.57
C LYS A 175 -29.23 38.92 -26.49
N LYS A 176 -29.80 39.36 -25.37
CA LYS A 176 -30.13 40.79 -25.14
C LYS A 176 -28.88 41.68 -25.11
N LEU A 177 -27.78 41.20 -24.51
CA LEU A 177 -26.52 41.93 -24.46
C LEU A 177 -25.86 42.02 -25.84
N GLU A 178 -25.90 40.95 -26.63
CA GLU A 178 -25.39 40.91 -28.01
C GLU A 178 -26.19 41.84 -28.93
N GLU A 179 -27.52 41.83 -28.84
CA GLU A 179 -28.39 42.76 -29.55
C GLU A 179 -28.05 44.22 -29.20
N GLY A 180 -27.94 44.52 -27.90
CA GLY A 180 -27.52 45.85 -27.44
C GLY A 180 -26.14 46.27 -27.96
N GLN A 181 -25.16 45.37 -27.90
CA GLN A 181 -23.81 45.61 -28.41
C GLN A 181 -23.81 45.89 -29.92
N ASN A 182 -24.59 45.14 -30.71
CA ASN A 182 -24.70 45.33 -32.15
C ASN A 182 -25.33 46.69 -32.49
N ILE A 183 -26.34 47.11 -31.74
CA ILE A 183 -26.95 48.45 -31.89
C ILE A 183 -25.90 49.54 -31.60
N PHE A 184 -25.17 49.44 -30.49
CA PHE A 184 -24.12 50.43 -30.15
C PHE A 184 -23.02 50.49 -31.21
N ARG A 185 -22.58 49.34 -31.74
CA ARG A 185 -21.62 49.31 -32.86
C ARG A 185 -22.16 50.00 -34.11
N GLY A 186 -23.41 49.73 -34.50
CA GLY A 186 -24.02 50.34 -35.69
C GLY A 186 -24.11 51.85 -35.61
N VAL A 187 -24.44 52.39 -34.43
CA VAL A 187 -24.49 53.84 -34.17
C VAL A 187 -23.10 54.47 -34.19
N LEU A 188 -22.07 53.81 -33.64
CA LEU A 188 -20.69 54.33 -33.63
C LEU A 188 -19.99 54.23 -35.00
N SER A 189 -20.48 53.40 -35.92
CA SER A 189 -19.96 53.27 -37.28
C SER A 189 -20.68 54.14 -38.32
N SER A 190 -21.71 54.89 -37.92
CA SER A 190 -22.42 55.89 -38.75
C SER A 190 -21.92 57.29 -38.45
#